data_AF-A0A812NEL2-F1
#
_entry.id   AF-A0A812NEL2-F1
#
_cell.length_a   1.000
_cell.length_b   1.000
_cell.length_c   1.000
_cell.angle_alpha   90.00
_cell.angle_beta   90.00
_cell.angle_gamma   90.00
#
_symmetry.space_group_name_H-M   'P 1'
#
loop_
_entity.id
_entity.type
_entity.pdbx_description
1 polymer ?
#
loop_
_entity_poly.entity_id
_entity_poly.type
_entity_poly.pdbx_seq_one_letter_code
_entity_poly.pdbx_strand_id
1 'polypeptide(L)'
;MLQMFAAERDWLHLVLLLGVLTTAVFTAFSIYVVAASETCASPFCIRQIVALVVAIPSNYMFVQFIREYDQGSLADHMQTAQQAVQDLVRGYDAEVKEMRKVIDDLTGTAAAFAMSCFTTSREEFEKFLIGTKYYHTDLYVDPTVHQQFKQFVRKWLDIYAQSLLDPDPLRDGLDAALASCITVEATCDEILARLANTRMSTLQQRSRELNEQCIAGQEFVQDALCLLDHREISVASSSFMLSDDPSRKCGISWLRCGCTSLGLLVERTRDRDFVSEWPQTFGFCCFSVTVLSGRHQLFLFLLFFNVLMIVYEAIAERPWLMGVFIANEVCVLAILICFEQIDEIAKLQRQQQRYRERRERLAAKAKSAREDWMKVQRLFDLWNYRTQPFLRIMGKLHRTLEGMDRDACMPRLKDAGARRPSTIAHEAQRLQWLQETNERIGELDARLEGVEWASEEIHLA
;
A
#
# COMPACT_ATOMS: atom_id res chain seq x y z
N MET A 1 51.45 17.92 7.82
CA MET A 1 51.60 19.41 7.77
C MET A 1 50.55 19.99 6.82
N LEU A 2 49.35 19.44 6.91
CA LEU A 2 48.41 19.16 5.84
C LEU A 2 47.70 17.90 6.42
N GLN A 3 46.69 17.97 7.29
CA GLN A 3 45.68 19.02 7.38
C GLN A 3 45.10 19.40 6.00
N MET A 4 45.52 18.77 4.89
CA MET A 4 45.01 19.04 3.54
C MET A 4 43.58 18.55 3.38
N PHE A 5 43.17 17.59 4.21
CA PHE A 5 41.81 17.07 4.19
C PHE A 5 40.93 17.58 5.34
N ALA A 6 41.50 18.17 6.39
CA ALA A 6 40.72 18.98 7.34
C ALA A 6 40.51 20.41 6.79
N ALA A 7 41.49 20.96 6.06
CA ALA A 7 41.43 22.29 5.47
C ALA A 7 40.63 22.36 4.16
N GLU A 8 40.46 21.26 3.40
CA GLU A 8 39.63 21.30 2.17
C GLU A 8 38.15 21.54 2.49
N ARG A 9 37.67 21.01 3.61
CA ARG A 9 36.30 21.23 4.08
C ARG A 9 36.11 22.64 4.64
N ASP A 10 37.08 23.12 5.41
CA ASP A 10 37.08 24.49 5.93
C ASP A 10 37.23 25.53 4.83
N TRP A 11 37.92 25.21 3.72
CA TRP A 11 38.13 26.17 2.64
C TRP A 11 36.83 26.52 1.93
N LEU A 12 35.96 25.54 1.65
CA LEU A 12 34.65 25.84 1.07
C LEU A 12 33.81 26.69 2.03
N HIS A 13 33.76 26.34 3.32
CA HIS A 13 33.08 27.15 4.33
C HIS A 13 33.64 28.58 4.41
N LEU A 14 34.96 28.72 4.35
CA LEU A 14 35.64 30.00 4.36
C LEU A 14 35.29 30.83 3.12
N VAL A 15 35.31 30.22 1.92
CA VAL A 15 34.93 30.86 0.65
C VAL A 15 33.47 31.29 0.69
N LEU A 16 32.58 30.44 1.21
CA LEU A 16 31.15 30.75 1.36
C LEU A 16 30.90 31.85 2.39
N LEU A 17 31.56 31.81 3.55
CA LEU A 17 31.45 32.84 4.58
C LEU A 17 31.99 34.17 4.07
N LEU A 18 33.15 34.15 3.41
CA LEU A 18 33.73 35.34 2.79
C LEU A 18 32.81 35.88 1.69
N GLY A 19 32.22 35.00 0.88
CA GLY A 19 31.18 35.34 -0.09
C GLY A 19 30.02 36.08 0.56
N VAL A 20 29.37 35.46 1.55
CA VAL A 20 28.23 36.05 2.27
C VAL A 20 28.60 37.38 2.94
N LEU A 21 29.79 37.48 3.54
CA LEU A 21 30.23 38.74 4.18
C LEU A 21 30.46 39.84 3.14
N THR A 22 31.16 39.53 2.04
CA THR A 22 31.46 40.52 0.98
C THR A 22 30.19 41.02 0.31
N THR A 23 29.26 40.12 0.01
CA THR A 23 27.97 40.47 -0.61
C THR A 23 27.02 41.14 0.38
N ALA A 24 27.04 40.80 1.67
CA ALA A 24 26.25 41.49 2.69
C ALA A 24 26.73 42.93 2.91
N VAL A 25 28.05 43.12 3.04
CA VAL A 25 28.66 44.47 3.13
C VAL A 25 28.34 45.29 1.89
N PHE A 26 28.43 44.68 0.70
CA PHE A 26 28.06 45.35 -0.54
C PHE A 26 26.58 45.73 -0.61
N THR A 27 25.69 44.84 -0.19
CA THR A 27 24.25 45.11 -0.15
C THR A 27 23.95 46.26 0.81
N ALA A 28 24.53 46.25 2.01
CA ALA A 28 24.38 47.33 2.99
C ALA A 28 24.92 48.66 2.47
N PHE A 29 26.09 48.67 1.83
CA PHE A 29 26.66 49.86 1.23
C PHE A 29 25.80 50.39 0.08
N SER A 30 25.29 49.51 -0.79
CA SER A 30 24.42 49.89 -1.90
C SER A 30 23.10 50.47 -1.41
N ILE A 31 22.50 49.89 -0.37
CA ILE A 31 21.30 50.43 0.30
C ILE A 31 21.61 51.82 0.87
N TYR A 32 22.75 51.98 1.55
CA TYR A 32 23.15 53.26 2.12
C TYR A 32 23.33 54.34 1.04
N VAL A 33 24.02 54.03 -0.06
CA VAL A 33 24.23 54.98 -1.17
C VAL A 33 22.90 55.38 -1.82
N VAL A 34 22.00 54.41 -2.05
CA VAL A 34 20.65 54.69 -2.57
C VAL A 34 19.88 55.61 -1.61
N ALA A 35 19.91 55.31 -0.31
CA ALA A 35 19.20 56.08 0.72
C ALA A 35 19.77 57.49 0.93
N ALA A 36 21.09 57.65 0.83
CA ALA A 36 21.77 58.93 1.00
C ALA A 36 21.71 59.83 -0.26
N SER A 37 21.32 59.28 -1.42
CA SER A 37 21.18 60.06 -2.65
C SER A 37 19.85 60.80 -2.69
N GLU A 38 19.86 62.12 -2.41
CA GLU A 38 18.64 62.95 -2.38
C GLU A 38 17.99 63.18 -3.76
N THR A 39 18.66 62.80 -4.86
CA THR A 39 18.15 63.00 -6.23
C THR A 39 18.37 61.77 -7.12
N CYS A 40 17.50 60.75 -7.00
CA CYS A 40 17.40 59.61 -7.93
C CYS A 40 16.79 59.99 -9.30
N ALA A 41 17.10 61.17 -9.84
CA ALA A 41 16.63 61.60 -11.16
C ALA A 41 17.54 61.09 -12.31
N SER A 42 18.71 60.56 -11.99
CA SER A 42 19.67 60.07 -12.99
C SER A 42 19.47 58.58 -13.29
N PRO A 43 19.75 58.12 -14.53
CA PRO A 43 19.69 56.70 -14.91
C PRO A 43 20.61 55.78 -14.07
N PHE A 44 21.49 56.36 -13.25
CA PHE A 44 22.33 55.63 -12.31
C PHE A 44 21.55 54.96 -11.16
N CYS A 45 20.34 55.42 -10.84
CA CYS A 45 19.51 54.82 -9.79
C CYS A 45 19.01 53.42 -10.18
N ILE A 46 18.64 53.20 -11.45
CA ILE A 46 18.18 51.90 -11.96
C ILE A 46 19.27 50.84 -11.81
N ARG A 47 20.54 51.21 -12.02
CA ARG A 47 21.69 50.29 -11.87
C ARG A 47 21.83 49.76 -10.45
N GLN A 48 21.68 50.62 -9.45
CA GLN A 48 21.77 50.22 -8.03
C GLN A 48 20.59 49.32 -7.63
N ILE A 49 19.40 49.59 -8.17
CA ILE A 49 18.23 48.74 -7.97
C ILE A 49 18.45 47.36 -8.59
N VAL A 50 18.93 47.28 -9.83
CA VAL A 50 19.25 46.00 -10.49
C VAL A 50 20.29 45.21 -9.71
N ALA A 51 21.34 45.87 -9.21
CA ALA A 51 22.36 45.22 -8.38
C ALA A 51 21.77 44.65 -7.07
N LEU A 52 20.87 45.38 -6.40
CA LEU A 52 20.18 44.91 -5.19
C LEU A 52 19.24 43.74 -5.47
N VAL A 53 18.52 43.77 -6.59
CA VAL A 53 17.61 42.70 -7.02
C VAL A 53 18.36 41.39 -7.26
N VAL A 54 19.62 41.43 -7.69
CA VAL A 54 20.46 40.24 -7.86
C VAL A 54 21.16 39.83 -6.56
N ALA A 55 21.70 40.80 -5.81
CA ALA A 55 22.50 40.53 -4.62
C ALA A 55 21.68 39.99 -3.42
N ILE A 56 20.44 40.44 -3.24
CA ILE A 56 19.60 39.99 -2.11
C ILE A 56 19.24 38.50 -2.24
N PRO A 57 18.70 38.01 -3.38
CA PRO A 57 18.43 36.59 -3.56
C PRO A 57 19.70 35.73 -3.52
N SER A 58 20.83 36.19 -4.06
CA SER A 58 22.08 35.43 -3.98
C SER A 58 22.53 35.24 -2.53
N ASN A 59 22.43 36.29 -1.70
CA ASN A 59 22.75 36.22 -0.28
C ASN A 59 21.84 35.27 0.49
N TYR A 60 20.54 35.35 0.25
CA TYR A 60 19.59 34.43 0.85
C TYR A 60 19.91 32.98 0.48
N MET A 61 20.21 32.71 -0.80
CA MET A 61 20.57 31.39 -1.29
C MET A 61 21.89 30.89 -0.67
N PHE A 62 22.90 31.74 -0.53
CA PHE A 62 24.16 31.37 0.15
C PHE A 62 23.95 31.05 1.62
N VAL A 63 23.17 31.84 2.35
CA VAL A 63 22.87 31.56 3.76
C VAL A 63 22.10 30.24 3.89
N GLN A 64 21.13 29.99 3.00
CA GLN A 64 20.40 28.73 2.99
C GLN A 64 21.34 27.55 2.69
N PHE A 65 22.26 27.72 1.73
CA PHE A 65 23.25 26.72 1.36
C PHE A 65 24.22 26.42 2.51
N ILE A 66 24.73 27.44 3.20
CA ILE A 66 25.59 27.26 4.38
C ILE A 66 24.83 26.49 5.46
N ARG A 67 23.55 26.82 5.73
CA ARG A 67 22.74 26.10 6.71
C ARG A 67 22.55 24.62 6.35
N GLU A 68 22.35 24.32 5.07
CA GLU A 68 22.21 22.93 4.58
C GLU A 68 23.54 22.18 4.65
N TYR A 69 24.66 22.86 4.39
CA TYR A 69 26.00 22.27 4.44
C TYR A 69 26.51 22.06 5.88
N ASP A 70 26.20 22.98 6.81
CA ASP A 70 26.66 22.98 8.20
C ASP A 70 25.94 21.94 9.09
N GLN A 71 24.82 21.37 8.63
CA GLN A 71 24.05 20.37 9.38
C GLN A 71 24.78 19.04 9.60
N GLY A 72 26.03 18.88 9.14
CA GLY A 72 26.97 17.85 9.60
C GLY A 72 27.85 17.33 8.47
N SER A 73 28.70 16.35 8.79
CA SER A 73 29.58 15.74 7.81
C SER A 73 28.76 15.13 6.66
N LEU A 74 28.69 15.81 5.50
CA LEU A 74 28.20 15.35 4.20
C LEU A 74 28.43 13.84 3.95
N ALA A 75 29.64 13.35 4.20
CA ALA A 75 29.99 11.93 4.08
C ALA A 75 29.25 11.06 5.11
N ASP A 76 29.25 11.47 6.38
CA ASP A 76 28.55 10.77 7.46
C ASP A 76 27.04 10.79 7.22
N HIS A 77 26.48 11.89 6.73
CA HIS A 77 25.07 12.00 6.37
C HIS A 77 24.71 11.11 5.19
N MET A 78 25.56 11.04 4.17
CA MET A 78 25.37 10.14 3.04
C MET A 78 25.39 8.67 3.51
N GLN A 79 26.38 8.31 4.32
CA GLN A 79 26.50 6.96 4.87
C GLN A 79 25.32 6.62 5.80
N THR A 80 24.93 7.54 6.68
CA THR A 80 23.81 7.38 7.61
C THR A 80 22.48 7.28 6.84
N ALA A 81 22.30 8.08 5.79
CA ALA A 81 21.11 8.01 4.95
C ALA A 81 21.05 6.70 4.16
N GLN A 82 22.17 6.24 3.60
CA GLN A 82 22.26 4.94 2.92
C GLN A 82 21.95 3.78 3.87
N GLN A 83 22.57 3.76 5.06
CA GLN A 83 22.30 2.76 6.09
C GLN A 83 20.83 2.79 6.50
N ALA A 84 20.28 3.98 6.75
CA ALA A 84 18.87 4.11 7.12
C ALA A 84 17.91 3.65 6.01
N VAL A 85 18.25 3.84 4.74
CA VAL A 85 17.46 3.29 3.63
C VAL A 85 17.58 1.76 3.58
N GLN A 86 18.79 1.19 3.72
CA GLN A 86 18.99 -0.26 3.77
C GLN A 86 18.25 -0.91 4.93
N ASP A 87 18.33 -0.33 6.13
CA ASP A 87 17.64 -0.82 7.32
C ASP A 87 16.12 -0.74 7.16
N LEU A 88 15.63 0.31 6.51
CA LEU A 88 14.20 0.47 6.24
C LEU A 88 13.70 -0.54 5.20
N VAL A 89 14.47 -0.79 4.13
CA VAL A 89 14.15 -1.83 3.14
C VAL A 89 14.16 -3.22 3.77
N ARG A 90 15.13 -3.52 4.64
CA ARG A 90 15.17 -4.79 5.39
C ARG A 90 13.98 -4.94 6.34
N GLY A 91 13.64 -3.87 7.06
CA GLY A 91 12.46 -3.85 7.94
C GLY A 91 11.17 -4.09 7.15
N TYR A 92 11.04 -3.47 5.98
CA TYR A 92 9.90 -3.66 5.09
C TYR A 92 9.82 -5.10 4.57
N ASP A 93 10.93 -5.69 4.10
CA ASP A 93 10.97 -7.09 3.65
C ASP A 93 10.58 -8.07 4.77
N ALA A 94 11.02 -7.81 6.00
CA ALA A 94 10.60 -8.60 7.17
C ALA A 94 9.08 -8.49 7.43
N GLU A 95 8.51 -7.28 7.38
CA GLU A 95 7.06 -7.05 7.54
C GLU A 95 6.24 -7.74 6.42
N VAL A 96 6.69 -7.68 5.17
CA VAL A 96 6.03 -8.39 4.05
C VAL A 96 6.11 -9.91 4.22
N LYS A 97 7.26 -10.44 4.67
CA LYS A 97 7.41 -11.88 4.95
C LYS A 97 6.50 -12.34 6.09
N GLU A 98 6.35 -11.55 7.15
CA GLU A 98 5.41 -11.83 8.21
C GLU A 98 3.96 -11.85 7.69
N MET A 99 3.57 -10.85 6.90
CA MET A 99 2.23 -10.77 6.30
C MET A 99 1.95 -11.96 5.37
N ARG A 100 2.93 -12.35 4.54
CA ARG A 100 2.85 -13.54 3.69
C ARG A 100 2.66 -14.80 4.53
N LYS A 101 3.43 -14.96 5.60
CA LYS A 101 3.27 -16.10 6.51
C LYS A 101 1.86 -16.17 7.10
N VAL A 102 1.31 -15.04 7.53
CA VAL A 102 -0.09 -14.97 8.02
C VAL A 102 -1.08 -15.38 6.93
N ILE A 103 -0.86 -14.97 5.67
CA ILE A 103 -1.70 -15.38 4.52
C ILE A 103 -1.54 -16.88 4.22
N ASP A 104 -0.34 -17.42 4.28
CA ASP A 104 -0.07 -18.84 4.06
C ASP A 104 -0.70 -19.69 5.18
N ASP A 105 -0.63 -19.24 6.43
CA ASP A 105 -1.31 -19.87 7.57
C ASP A 105 -2.84 -19.76 7.43
N LEU A 106 -3.36 -18.63 6.94
CA LEU A 106 -4.78 -18.37 6.60
C LEU A 106 -5.31 -19.30 5.52
N THR A 107 -4.55 -19.43 4.43
CA THR A 107 -4.89 -20.27 3.28
C THR A 107 -4.55 -21.72 3.49
N GLY A 108 -3.79 -22.00 4.55
CA GLY A 108 -3.40 -23.31 4.99
C GLY A 108 -4.59 -24.27 5.10
N THR A 109 -4.22 -25.55 5.12
CA THR A 109 -5.07 -26.74 5.04
C THR A 109 -6.36 -26.67 5.84
N ALA A 110 -6.34 -25.98 6.98
CA ALA A 110 -7.47 -25.79 7.89
C ALA A 110 -8.67 -25.07 7.25
N ALA A 111 -8.46 -23.87 6.70
CA ALA A 111 -9.56 -23.10 6.10
C ALA A 111 -10.06 -23.80 4.84
N ALA A 112 -9.14 -24.23 3.95
CA ALA A 112 -9.50 -24.99 2.75
C ALA A 112 -10.32 -26.25 3.07
N PHE A 113 -9.95 -26.97 4.13
CA PHE A 113 -10.69 -28.13 4.62
C PHE A 113 -12.09 -27.76 5.15
N ALA A 114 -12.20 -26.71 5.96
CA ALA A 114 -13.50 -26.25 6.47
C ALA A 114 -14.44 -25.84 5.33
N MET A 115 -13.97 -25.04 4.36
CA MET A 115 -14.75 -24.66 3.19
C MET A 115 -15.18 -25.87 2.34
N SER A 116 -14.31 -26.87 2.17
CA SER A 116 -14.66 -28.12 1.50
C SER A 116 -15.80 -28.84 2.24
N CYS A 117 -15.71 -28.95 3.56
CA CYS A 117 -16.75 -29.56 4.39
C CYS A 117 -18.09 -28.81 4.31
N PHE A 118 -18.07 -27.48 4.30
CA PHE A 118 -19.29 -26.68 4.16
C PHE A 118 -19.91 -26.81 2.77
N THR A 119 -19.08 -26.87 1.73
CA THR A 119 -19.53 -27.10 0.35
C THR A 119 -20.19 -28.46 0.23
N THR A 120 -19.55 -29.53 0.72
CA THR A 120 -20.14 -30.87 0.73
C THR A 120 -21.44 -30.90 1.53
N SER A 121 -21.50 -30.26 2.70
CA SER A 121 -22.72 -30.22 3.53
C SER A 121 -23.87 -29.49 2.83
N ARG A 122 -23.57 -28.39 2.12
CA ARG A 122 -24.54 -27.66 1.29
C ARG A 122 -25.07 -28.54 0.16
N GLU A 123 -24.17 -29.18 -0.60
CA GLU A 123 -24.55 -30.06 -1.71
C GLU A 123 -25.39 -31.27 -1.26
N GLU A 124 -25.06 -31.87 -0.12
CA GLU A 124 -25.87 -32.93 0.49
C GLU A 124 -27.28 -32.42 0.82
N PHE A 125 -27.39 -31.22 1.38
CA PHE A 125 -28.68 -30.61 1.72
C PHE A 125 -29.50 -30.20 0.50
N GLU A 126 -28.86 -29.64 -0.55
CA GLU A 126 -29.52 -29.34 -1.82
C GLU A 126 -30.10 -30.60 -2.46
N LYS A 127 -29.33 -31.71 -2.48
CA LYS A 127 -29.82 -33.02 -2.96
C LYS A 127 -31.01 -33.50 -2.16
N PHE A 128 -30.97 -33.36 -0.84
CA PHE A 128 -32.10 -33.67 0.03
C PHE A 128 -33.35 -32.85 -0.35
N LEU A 129 -33.24 -31.53 -0.47
CA LEU A 129 -34.36 -30.65 -0.84
C LEU A 129 -34.94 -30.98 -2.23
N ILE A 130 -34.08 -31.27 -3.21
CA ILE A 130 -34.48 -31.71 -4.55
C ILE A 130 -35.22 -33.05 -4.46
N GLY A 131 -34.69 -34.01 -3.70
CA GLY A 131 -35.33 -35.30 -3.47
C GLY A 131 -36.72 -35.15 -2.86
N THR A 132 -36.85 -34.33 -1.81
CA THR A 132 -38.12 -34.03 -1.15
C THR A 132 -39.11 -33.38 -2.13
N LYS A 133 -38.66 -32.39 -2.92
CA LYS A 133 -39.49 -31.68 -3.91
C LYS A 133 -40.07 -32.59 -4.99
N TYR A 134 -39.28 -33.52 -5.53
CA TYR A 134 -39.71 -34.29 -6.70
C TYR A 134 -40.35 -35.64 -6.36
N TYR A 135 -39.97 -36.25 -5.23
CA TYR A 135 -40.37 -37.63 -4.93
C TYR A 135 -41.24 -37.76 -3.68
N HIS A 136 -41.28 -36.75 -2.82
CA HIS A 136 -41.89 -36.86 -1.50
C HIS A 136 -42.88 -35.74 -1.18
N THR A 137 -43.35 -34.97 -2.16
CA THR A 137 -44.33 -33.88 -1.92
C THR A 137 -45.59 -34.37 -1.19
N ASP A 138 -46.08 -35.56 -1.53
CA ASP A 138 -47.29 -36.16 -0.95
C ASP A 138 -47.16 -36.47 0.55
N LEU A 139 -45.93 -36.60 1.05
CA LEU A 139 -45.61 -36.89 2.43
C LEU A 139 -45.70 -35.66 3.37
N TYR A 140 -45.82 -34.45 2.81
CA TYR A 140 -45.85 -33.16 3.52
C TYR A 140 -47.12 -32.36 3.22
N VAL A 141 -48.22 -33.02 2.86
CA VAL A 141 -49.52 -32.36 2.59
C VAL A 141 -50.16 -31.82 3.88
N ASP A 142 -49.95 -32.49 5.01
CA ASP A 142 -50.42 -32.02 6.30
C ASP A 142 -49.67 -30.73 6.70
N PRO A 143 -50.40 -29.61 6.95
CA PRO A 143 -49.78 -28.35 7.36
C PRO A 143 -48.94 -28.46 8.62
N THR A 144 -49.25 -29.39 9.54
CA THR A 144 -48.46 -29.56 10.77
C THR A 144 -47.09 -30.18 10.48
N VAL A 145 -47.04 -31.19 9.61
CA VAL A 145 -45.80 -31.83 9.14
C VAL A 145 -44.98 -30.83 8.32
N HIS A 146 -45.63 -30.07 7.43
CA HIS A 146 -44.98 -29.04 6.63
C HIS A 146 -44.38 -27.93 7.50
N GLN A 147 -45.08 -27.49 8.55
CA GLN A 147 -44.56 -26.51 9.50
C GLN A 147 -43.32 -27.01 10.22
N GLN A 148 -43.30 -28.29 10.64
CA GLN A 148 -42.13 -28.90 11.27
C GLN A 148 -40.96 -29.05 10.30
N PHE A 149 -41.23 -29.34 9.02
CA PHE A 149 -40.22 -29.32 7.97
C PHE A 149 -39.62 -27.92 7.76
N LYS A 150 -40.45 -26.86 7.72
CA LYS A 150 -39.96 -25.47 7.64
C LYS A 150 -39.04 -25.12 8.81
N GLN A 151 -39.40 -25.54 10.03
CA GLN A 151 -38.56 -25.33 11.22
C GLN A 151 -37.22 -26.07 11.10
N PHE A 152 -37.23 -27.32 10.61
CA PHE A 152 -36.02 -28.10 10.38
C PHE A 152 -35.09 -27.40 9.37
N VAL A 153 -35.64 -26.97 8.24
CA VAL A 153 -34.90 -26.26 7.19
C VAL A 153 -34.36 -24.92 7.70
N ARG A 154 -35.18 -24.15 8.43
CA ARG A 154 -34.73 -22.91 9.08
C ARG A 154 -33.54 -23.15 10.00
N LYS A 155 -33.61 -24.15 10.89
CA LYS A 155 -32.51 -24.48 11.81
C LYS A 155 -31.25 -24.88 11.05
N TRP A 156 -31.38 -25.64 9.98
CA TRP A 156 -30.25 -25.97 9.11
C TRP A 156 -29.61 -24.70 8.53
N LEU A 157 -30.41 -23.77 7.99
CA LEU A 157 -29.92 -22.51 7.44
C LEU A 157 -29.32 -21.60 8.50
N ASP A 158 -29.87 -21.56 9.71
CA ASP A 158 -29.34 -20.77 10.82
C ASP A 158 -27.94 -21.26 11.23
N ILE A 159 -27.73 -22.58 11.28
CA ILE A 159 -26.43 -23.21 11.52
C ILE A 159 -25.50 -22.96 10.33
N TYR A 160 -25.97 -23.15 9.10
CA TYR A 160 -25.15 -22.93 7.91
C TYR A 160 -24.72 -21.46 7.78
N ALA A 161 -25.58 -20.51 8.14
CA ALA A 161 -25.27 -19.08 8.16
C ALA A 161 -24.10 -18.74 9.10
N GLN A 162 -23.90 -19.50 10.19
CA GLN A 162 -22.73 -19.34 11.07
C GLN A 162 -21.42 -19.75 10.38
N SER A 163 -21.48 -20.52 9.29
CA SER A 163 -20.30 -20.85 8.46
C SER A 163 -19.93 -19.73 7.48
N LEU A 164 -20.79 -18.72 7.31
CA LEU A 164 -20.59 -17.64 6.36
C LEU A 164 -19.96 -16.43 7.03
N LEU A 165 -19.11 -15.71 6.30
CA LEU A 165 -18.58 -14.41 6.74
C LEU A 165 -19.67 -13.33 6.79
N ASP A 166 -20.65 -13.46 5.90
CA ASP A 166 -21.80 -12.56 5.78
C ASP A 166 -23.08 -13.40 5.80
N PRO A 167 -23.76 -13.52 6.95
CA PRO A 167 -24.97 -14.33 7.09
C PRO A 167 -26.24 -13.63 6.58
N ASP A 168 -26.20 -12.31 6.36
CA ASP A 168 -27.37 -11.48 6.07
C ASP A 168 -28.10 -11.91 4.79
N PRO A 169 -27.42 -12.24 3.66
CA PRO A 169 -28.10 -12.72 2.45
C PRO A 169 -28.95 -13.98 2.65
N LEU A 170 -28.60 -14.82 3.64
CA LEU A 170 -29.34 -16.05 3.93
C LEU A 170 -30.51 -15.79 4.89
N ARG A 171 -30.30 -14.91 5.89
CA ARG A 171 -31.24 -14.64 6.98
C ARG A 171 -32.29 -13.59 6.65
N ASP A 172 -31.93 -12.60 5.84
CA ASP A 172 -32.80 -11.46 5.57
C ASP A 172 -34.10 -11.89 4.88
N GLY A 173 -35.21 -11.59 5.55
CA GLY A 173 -36.55 -11.95 5.08
C GLY A 173 -36.83 -13.46 5.01
N LEU A 174 -35.95 -14.33 5.54
CA LEU A 174 -36.14 -15.79 5.50
C LEU A 174 -37.46 -16.21 6.14
N ASP A 175 -37.78 -15.61 7.29
CA ASP A 175 -38.99 -15.94 8.04
C ASP A 175 -40.28 -15.54 7.31
N ALA A 176 -40.27 -14.36 6.70
CA ALA A 176 -41.38 -13.89 5.89
C ALA A 176 -41.56 -14.77 4.63
N ALA A 177 -40.45 -15.12 3.98
CA ALA A 177 -40.46 -16.01 2.82
C ALA A 177 -40.98 -17.40 3.18
N LEU A 178 -40.45 -18.04 4.24
CA LEU A 178 -40.92 -19.35 4.72
C LEU A 178 -42.38 -19.31 5.18
N ALA A 179 -42.83 -18.22 5.81
CA ALA A 179 -44.23 -18.06 6.18
C ALA A 179 -45.16 -18.01 4.95
N SER A 180 -44.70 -17.40 3.84
CA SER A 180 -45.46 -17.28 2.59
C SER A 180 -45.55 -18.59 1.79
N CYS A 181 -44.64 -19.54 1.98
CA CYS A 181 -44.63 -20.81 1.26
C CYS A 181 -45.77 -21.74 1.74
N ILE A 182 -46.83 -21.91 0.96
CA ILE A 182 -47.97 -22.78 1.35
C ILE A 182 -47.65 -24.26 1.14
N THR A 183 -46.79 -24.60 0.19
CA THR A 183 -46.42 -25.98 -0.16
C THR A 183 -44.97 -26.30 0.15
N VAL A 184 -44.65 -27.58 0.31
CA VAL A 184 -43.26 -28.05 0.47
C VAL A 184 -42.41 -27.73 -0.76
N GLU A 185 -42.98 -27.81 -1.97
CA GLU A 185 -42.30 -27.45 -3.22
C GLU A 185 -41.88 -25.98 -3.23
N ALA A 186 -42.80 -25.07 -2.86
CA ALA A 186 -42.50 -23.65 -2.76
C ALA A 186 -41.44 -23.36 -1.68
N THR A 187 -41.42 -24.15 -0.60
CA THR A 187 -40.40 -24.06 0.44
C THR A 187 -39.03 -24.49 -0.10
N CYS A 188 -38.95 -25.65 -0.78
CA CYS A 188 -37.71 -26.11 -1.39
C CYS A 188 -37.18 -25.14 -2.44
N ASP A 189 -38.05 -24.59 -3.29
CA ASP A 189 -37.64 -23.65 -4.35
C ASP A 189 -37.09 -22.34 -3.80
N GLU A 190 -37.73 -21.76 -2.78
CA GLU A 190 -37.24 -20.57 -2.10
C GLU A 190 -35.84 -20.81 -1.49
N ILE A 191 -35.66 -21.95 -0.81
CA ILE A 191 -34.39 -22.26 -0.15
C ILE A 191 -33.28 -22.59 -1.15
N LEU A 192 -33.57 -23.35 -2.21
CA LEU A 192 -32.61 -23.62 -3.28
C LEU A 192 -32.19 -22.34 -3.99
N ALA A 193 -33.13 -21.41 -4.25
CA ALA A 193 -32.82 -20.11 -4.83
C ALA A 193 -31.90 -19.28 -3.91
N ARG A 194 -32.16 -19.28 -2.60
CA ARG A 194 -31.29 -18.61 -1.62
C ARG A 194 -29.90 -19.24 -1.53
N LEU A 195 -29.80 -20.57 -1.50
CA LEU A 195 -28.52 -21.27 -1.47
C LEU A 195 -27.68 -21.02 -2.74
N ALA A 196 -28.34 -20.93 -3.90
CA ALA A 196 -27.69 -20.59 -5.17
C ALA A 196 -27.18 -19.14 -5.20
N ASN A 197 -27.93 -18.20 -4.61
CA ASN A 197 -27.55 -16.78 -4.54
C ASN A 197 -26.53 -16.49 -3.44
N THR A 198 -26.47 -17.33 -2.41
CA THR A 198 -25.48 -17.24 -1.34
C THR A 198 -24.14 -17.73 -1.88
N ARG A 199 -23.40 -16.82 -2.50
CA ARG A 199 -21.98 -17.05 -2.72
C ARG A 199 -21.34 -17.12 -1.35
N MET A 200 -20.61 -18.19 -1.06
CA MET A 200 -19.49 -18.07 -0.13
C MET A 200 -18.59 -16.98 -0.72
N SER A 201 -18.73 -15.75 -0.26
CA SER A 201 -17.74 -14.70 -0.40
C SER A 201 -16.52 -15.23 0.33
N THR A 202 -15.75 -16.04 -0.40
CA THR A 202 -14.83 -16.99 0.21
C THR A 202 -13.77 -16.19 0.96
N LEU A 203 -13.32 -16.72 2.11
CA LEU A 203 -12.02 -16.37 2.66
C LEU A 203 -10.93 -16.39 1.58
N GLN A 204 -11.09 -17.22 0.55
CA GLN A 204 -10.26 -17.27 -0.65
C GLN A 204 -10.27 -15.97 -1.47
N GLN A 205 -11.39 -15.26 -1.62
CA GLN A 205 -11.40 -13.94 -2.28
C GLN A 205 -10.63 -12.92 -1.45
N ARG A 206 -10.90 -12.83 -0.14
CA ARG A 206 -10.19 -11.91 0.75
C ARG A 206 -8.69 -12.24 0.86
N SER A 207 -8.36 -13.52 0.83
CA SER A 207 -6.98 -14.01 0.75
C SER A 207 -6.31 -13.60 -0.56
N ARG A 208 -7.00 -13.69 -1.70
CA ARG A 208 -6.47 -13.22 -3.00
C ARG A 208 -6.19 -11.73 -2.96
N GLU A 209 -7.12 -10.92 -2.44
CA GLU A 209 -6.92 -9.47 -2.30
C GLU A 209 -5.72 -9.13 -1.41
N LEU A 210 -5.54 -9.85 -0.29
CA LEU A 210 -4.36 -9.70 0.58
C LEU A 210 -3.07 -10.15 -0.12
N ASN A 211 -3.12 -11.25 -0.87
CA ASN A 211 -1.98 -11.78 -1.60
C ASN A 211 -1.53 -10.84 -2.75
N GLU A 212 -2.48 -10.26 -3.49
CA GLU A 212 -2.19 -9.25 -4.51
C GLU A 212 -1.49 -8.02 -3.89
N GLN A 213 -1.92 -7.60 -2.70
CA GLN A 213 -1.26 -6.51 -1.96
C GLN A 213 0.15 -6.88 -1.49
N CYS A 214 0.37 -8.11 -1.02
CA CYS A 214 1.71 -8.64 -0.71
C CYS A 214 2.63 -8.63 -1.93
N ILE A 215 2.13 -9.07 -3.09
CA ILE A 215 2.89 -9.15 -4.33
C ILE A 215 3.31 -7.74 -4.77
N ALA A 216 2.38 -6.78 -4.79
CA ALA A 216 2.69 -5.39 -5.10
C ALA A 216 3.72 -4.78 -4.12
N GLY A 217 3.63 -5.15 -2.83
CA GLY A 217 4.62 -4.76 -1.83
C GLY A 217 6.00 -5.35 -2.10
N GLN A 218 6.09 -6.60 -2.55
CA GLN A 218 7.34 -7.30 -2.82
C GLN A 218 8.02 -6.79 -4.10
N GLU A 219 7.26 -6.54 -5.16
CA GLU A 219 7.77 -5.92 -6.39
C GLU A 219 8.45 -4.59 -6.07
N PHE A 220 7.84 -3.79 -5.21
CA PHE A 220 8.43 -2.53 -4.75
C PHE A 220 9.76 -2.72 -3.98
N VAL A 221 9.85 -3.73 -3.10
CA VAL A 221 11.12 -4.04 -2.38
C VAL A 221 12.20 -4.42 -3.37
N GLN A 222 11.83 -5.25 -4.35
CA GLN A 222 12.76 -5.73 -5.34
C GLN A 222 13.29 -4.57 -6.20
N ASP A 223 12.41 -3.66 -6.64
CA ASP A 223 12.81 -2.44 -7.33
C ASP A 223 13.71 -1.55 -6.46
N ALA A 224 13.37 -1.38 -5.18
CA ALA A 224 14.18 -0.60 -4.24
C ALA A 224 15.58 -1.19 -4.03
N LEU A 225 15.69 -2.51 -3.88
CA LEU A 225 16.96 -3.23 -3.76
C LEU A 225 17.76 -3.14 -5.05
N CYS A 226 17.13 -3.32 -6.22
CA CYS A 226 17.78 -3.15 -7.52
C CYS A 226 18.31 -1.72 -7.71
N LEU A 227 17.60 -0.69 -7.25
CA LEU A 227 18.09 0.70 -7.29
C LEU A 227 19.27 0.94 -6.35
N LEU A 228 19.30 0.30 -5.19
CA LEU A 228 20.43 0.37 -4.26
C LEU A 228 21.66 -0.34 -4.84
N ASP A 229 21.46 -1.54 -5.41
CA ASP A 229 22.52 -2.35 -6.03
C ASP A 229 23.08 -1.68 -7.28
N HIS A 230 22.21 -1.14 -8.15
CA HIS A 230 22.64 -0.36 -9.30
C HIS A 230 23.35 0.93 -8.93
N ARG A 231 23.10 1.52 -7.76
CA ARG A 231 23.86 2.69 -7.31
C ARG A 231 25.28 2.31 -6.90
N GLU A 232 25.48 1.16 -6.26
CA GLU A 232 26.82 0.64 -6.00
C GLU A 232 27.54 0.33 -7.33
N ILE A 233 26.84 -0.25 -8.30
CA ILE A 233 27.39 -0.60 -9.61
C ILE A 233 27.58 0.63 -10.51
N SER A 234 26.71 1.64 -10.50
CA SER A 234 26.86 2.84 -11.35
C SER A 234 27.96 3.74 -10.83
N VAL A 235 28.14 3.82 -9.51
CA VAL A 235 29.29 4.47 -8.89
C VAL A 235 30.59 3.79 -9.29
N ALA A 236 30.57 2.48 -9.55
CA ALA A 236 31.70 1.73 -10.08
C ALA A 236 31.82 1.76 -11.62
N SER A 237 30.70 1.85 -12.36
CA SER A 237 30.66 1.67 -13.82
C SER A 237 30.75 2.98 -14.61
N SER A 238 30.43 4.13 -14.00
CA SER A 238 30.74 5.43 -14.60
C SER A 238 32.24 5.76 -14.57
N SER A 239 33.11 4.86 -14.05
CA SER A 239 34.57 4.96 -14.18
C SER A 239 35.12 4.31 -15.46
N PHE A 240 34.30 3.64 -16.27
CA PHE A 240 34.83 2.77 -17.34
C PHE A 240 35.38 3.48 -18.59
N MET A 241 35.32 4.80 -18.75
CA MET A 241 36.13 5.48 -19.78
C MET A 241 36.69 6.83 -19.31
N LEU A 242 37.63 6.77 -18.36
CA LEU A 242 38.95 7.44 -18.36
C LEU A 242 39.43 7.68 -16.91
N SER A 243 40.48 6.93 -16.54
CA SER A 243 41.26 6.94 -15.29
C SER A 243 40.52 6.62 -13.98
N ASP A 244 40.77 5.40 -13.52
CA ASP A 244 40.23 4.75 -12.33
C ASP A 244 41.00 5.18 -11.06
N ASP A 245 40.96 6.47 -10.73
CA ASP A 245 41.41 6.96 -9.43
C ASP A 245 40.20 7.38 -8.59
N PRO A 246 39.73 6.54 -7.64
CA PRO A 246 38.58 6.84 -6.79
C PRO A 246 38.77 8.10 -5.93
N SER A 247 39.98 8.68 -5.91
CA SER A 247 40.29 9.93 -5.22
C SER A 247 39.97 11.22 -6.00
N ARG A 248 39.53 11.16 -7.27
CA ARG A 248 39.33 12.36 -8.10
C ARG A 248 38.00 12.40 -8.87
N LYS A 249 36.88 12.30 -8.16
CA LYS A 249 35.59 12.73 -8.74
C LYS A 249 35.55 14.26 -8.75
N CYS A 250 35.90 14.86 -9.89
CA CYS A 250 35.70 16.28 -10.11
C CYS A 250 34.18 16.55 -10.14
N GLY A 251 33.64 17.38 -9.23
CA GLY A 251 32.20 17.64 -9.05
C GLY A 251 31.52 18.44 -10.17
N ILE A 252 32.00 18.27 -11.40
CA ILE A 252 31.58 19.04 -12.58
C ILE A 252 31.03 18.05 -13.62
N SER A 253 30.19 17.09 -13.22
CA SER A 253 29.54 16.18 -14.17
C SER A 253 28.45 16.88 -15.01
N TRP A 254 27.95 18.01 -14.50
CA TRP A 254 26.90 18.81 -15.11
C TRP A 254 27.37 19.66 -16.29
N LEU A 255 28.68 19.82 -16.50
CA LEU A 255 29.25 20.50 -17.67
C LEU A 255 30.12 19.52 -18.46
N ARG A 256 29.75 19.24 -19.70
CA ARG A 256 30.57 18.42 -20.60
C ARG A 256 31.13 19.29 -21.71
N CYS A 257 32.45 19.35 -21.84
CA CYS A 257 33.10 20.02 -22.96
C CYS A 257 33.26 19.02 -24.11
N GLY A 258 32.65 19.29 -25.26
CA GLY A 258 32.69 18.42 -26.43
C GLY A 258 31.76 18.89 -27.54
N CYS A 259 32.14 18.62 -28.79
CA CYS A 259 31.31 18.91 -29.97
C CYS A 259 30.09 17.98 -29.96
N THR A 260 29.01 18.42 -29.33
CA THR A 260 27.71 17.73 -29.32
C THR A 260 26.75 18.45 -30.25
N SER A 261 25.81 17.71 -30.86
CA SER A 261 24.81 18.30 -31.76
C SER A 261 23.95 19.32 -31.03
N LEU A 262 23.71 20.48 -31.65
CA LEU A 262 22.77 21.50 -31.17
C LEU A 262 21.37 20.88 -31.03
N GLY A 263 20.85 20.81 -29.81
CA GLY A 263 19.51 20.29 -29.54
C GLY A 263 19.21 20.21 -28.04
N LEU A 264 17.93 20.36 -27.69
CA LEU A 264 17.42 20.01 -26.38
C LEU A 264 17.24 18.49 -26.35
N LEU A 265 18.12 17.79 -25.63
CA LEU A 265 17.97 16.37 -25.42
C LEU A 265 17.26 16.15 -24.08
N VAL A 266 15.94 15.98 -24.15
CA VAL A 266 15.16 15.53 -22.99
C VAL A 266 15.34 14.02 -22.91
N GLU A 267 16.26 13.59 -22.06
CA GLU A 267 16.41 12.18 -21.74
C GLU A 267 15.18 11.74 -20.94
N ARG A 268 14.21 11.17 -21.65
CA ARG A 268 12.97 10.66 -21.03
C ARG A 268 13.32 9.36 -20.33
N THR A 269 13.77 9.44 -19.09
CA THR A 269 13.91 8.25 -18.24
C THR A 269 12.54 7.57 -18.18
N ARG A 270 12.49 6.31 -18.60
CA ARG A 270 11.27 5.50 -18.75
C ARG A 270 10.69 5.05 -17.39
N ASP A 271 10.78 5.90 -16.38
CA ASP A 271 10.21 5.63 -15.07
C ASP A 271 8.78 6.19 -15.08
N ARG A 272 7.82 5.29 -15.31
CA ARG A 272 6.45 5.60 -15.76
C ARG A 272 5.61 6.41 -14.77
N ASP A 273 6.05 6.52 -13.52
CA ASP A 273 5.22 7.05 -12.44
C ASP A 273 5.76 8.34 -11.80
N PHE A 274 6.91 8.86 -12.26
CA PHE A 274 7.46 10.09 -11.72
C PHE A 274 7.71 11.13 -12.81
N VAL A 275 6.76 12.07 -12.93
CA VAL A 275 6.91 13.33 -13.66
C VAL A 275 7.89 14.24 -12.90
N SER A 276 9.15 13.85 -12.76
CA SER A 276 10.19 14.83 -12.46
C SER A 276 10.77 15.29 -13.78
N GLU A 277 10.51 16.55 -14.14
CA GLU A 277 11.01 17.22 -15.36
C GLU A 277 12.56 17.36 -15.43
N TRP A 278 13.30 16.77 -14.49
CA TRP A 278 14.75 16.90 -14.33
C TRP A 278 15.40 15.52 -14.27
N PRO A 279 16.63 15.35 -14.79
CA PRO A 279 17.54 16.37 -15.32
C PRO A 279 17.25 16.80 -16.77
N GLN A 280 17.63 18.02 -17.15
CA GLN A 280 17.50 18.55 -18.52
C GLN A 280 18.86 18.91 -19.10
N THR A 281 19.17 18.42 -20.30
CA THR A 281 20.47 18.69 -20.94
C THR A 281 20.30 19.71 -22.07
N PHE A 282 20.99 20.84 -21.94
CA PHE A 282 21.08 21.89 -22.95
C PHE A 282 22.41 21.79 -23.69
N GLY A 283 22.37 21.46 -24.99
CA GLY A 283 23.56 21.40 -25.83
C GLY A 283 23.88 22.77 -26.46
N PHE A 284 25.10 23.26 -26.22
CA PHE A 284 25.72 24.36 -26.95
C PHE A 284 26.83 23.80 -27.86
N CYS A 285 27.21 24.54 -28.91
CA CYS A 285 28.13 24.08 -29.96
C CYS A 285 29.41 23.37 -29.45
N CYS A 286 29.98 23.81 -28.33
CA CYS A 286 31.24 23.27 -27.77
C CYS A 286 31.11 22.69 -26.36
N PHE A 287 29.96 22.82 -25.70
CA PHE A 287 29.73 22.26 -24.37
C PHE A 287 28.25 21.95 -24.16
N SER A 288 27.93 20.99 -23.31
CA SER A 288 26.57 20.74 -22.85
C SER A 288 26.45 20.96 -21.36
N VAL A 289 25.33 21.57 -20.95
CA VAL A 289 25.00 21.85 -19.55
C VAL A 289 23.80 21.02 -19.16
N THR A 290 23.99 20.15 -18.17
CA THR A 290 22.92 19.35 -17.57
C THR A 290 22.40 20.04 -16.33
N VAL A 291 21.16 20.50 -16.37
CA VAL A 291 20.49 21.10 -15.22
C VAL A 291 19.90 20.00 -14.35
N LEU A 292 20.45 19.84 -13.15
CA LEU A 292 20.12 18.74 -12.22
C LEU A 292 18.82 18.98 -11.45
N SER A 293 18.51 20.24 -11.11
CA SER A 293 17.30 20.63 -10.39
C SER A 293 16.99 22.13 -10.58
N GLY A 294 15.80 22.58 -10.18
CA GLY A 294 15.44 24.00 -10.27
C GLY A 294 16.36 24.95 -9.48
N ARG A 295 16.98 24.47 -8.38
CA ARG A 295 17.98 25.26 -7.64
C ARG A 295 19.28 25.40 -8.44
N HIS A 296 19.68 24.35 -9.16
CA HIS A 296 20.83 24.39 -10.06
C HIS A 296 20.62 25.44 -11.17
N GLN A 297 19.43 25.45 -11.76
CA GLN A 297 19.05 26.42 -12.79
C GLN A 297 19.20 27.86 -12.27
N LEU A 298 18.79 28.13 -11.03
CA LEU A 298 18.92 29.45 -10.42
C LEU A 298 20.40 29.85 -10.23
N PHE A 299 21.27 28.93 -9.81
CA PHE A 299 22.71 29.22 -9.69
C PHE A 299 23.39 29.42 -11.06
N LEU A 300 23.01 28.64 -12.07
CA LEU A 300 23.49 28.85 -13.45
C LEU A 300 23.02 30.19 -14.03
N PHE A 301 21.80 30.60 -13.70
CA PHE A 301 21.29 31.93 -14.05
C PHE A 301 22.07 33.03 -13.33
N LEU A 302 22.33 32.89 -12.03
CA LEU A 302 23.15 33.83 -11.26
C LEU A 302 24.57 33.95 -11.82
N LEU A 303 25.19 32.83 -12.20
CA LEU A 303 26.50 32.77 -12.86
C LEU A 303 26.49 33.63 -14.14
N PHE A 304 25.53 33.38 -15.03
CA PHE A 304 25.41 34.13 -16.28
C PHE A 304 25.20 35.64 -16.05
N PHE A 305 24.34 36.01 -15.10
CA PHE A 305 24.05 37.41 -14.79
C PHE A 305 25.24 38.13 -14.15
N ASN A 306 25.99 37.46 -13.27
CA ASN A 306 27.22 38.02 -12.69
C ASN A 306 28.26 38.32 -13.76
N VAL A 307 28.50 37.41 -14.71
CA VAL A 307 29.42 37.64 -15.84
C VAL A 307 28.99 38.86 -16.65
N LEU A 308 27.71 38.99 -16.95
CA LEU A 308 27.17 40.16 -17.66
C LEU A 308 27.43 41.46 -16.88
N MET A 309 27.24 41.44 -15.56
CA MET A 309 27.50 42.58 -14.68
C MET A 309 28.99 42.91 -14.60
N ILE A 310 29.89 41.92 -14.57
CA ILE A 310 31.34 42.13 -14.58
C ILE A 310 31.76 42.85 -15.87
N VAL A 311 31.29 42.39 -17.04
CA VAL A 311 31.57 43.03 -18.33
C VAL A 311 31.04 44.46 -18.37
N TYR A 312 29.83 44.67 -17.89
CA TYR A 312 29.22 45.99 -17.83
C TYR A 312 30.00 46.97 -16.92
N GLU A 313 30.40 46.52 -15.73
CA GLU A 313 31.19 47.30 -14.79
C GLU A 313 32.61 47.61 -15.30
N ALA A 314 33.20 46.68 -16.07
CA ALA A 314 34.48 46.88 -16.73
C ALA A 314 34.41 47.99 -17.80
N ILE A 315 33.36 48.00 -18.61
CA ILE A 315 33.11 49.08 -19.60
C ILE A 315 32.86 50.42 -18.90
N ALA A 316 32.23 50.39 -17.71
CA ALA A 316 31.96 51.59 -16.92
C ALA A 316 33.15 52.08 -16.08
N GLU A 317 34.31 51.42 -16.17
CA GLU A 317 35.56 51.78 -15.46
C GLU A 317 35.41 51.90 -13.94
N ARG A 318 34.59 51.05 -13.30
CA ARG A 318 34.39 51.03 -11.84
C ARG A 318 35.00 49.77 -11.20
N PRO A 319 36.32 49.79 -10.93
CA PRO A 319 37.04 48.58 -10.52
C PRO A 319 36.57 48.00 -9.18
N TRP A 320 36.03 48.82 -8.27
CA TRP A 320 35.54 48.36 -6.98
C TRP A 320 34.27 47.50 -7.09
N LEU A 321 33.30 47.89 -7.94
CA LEU A 321 32.09 47.11 -8.21
C LEU A 321 32.42 45.81 -8.94
N MET A 322 33.32 45.91 -9.92
CA MET A 322 33.84 44.75 -10.63
C MET A 322 34.44 43.73 -9.66
N GLY A 323 35.23 44.17 -8.68
CA GLY A 323 35.81 43.30 -7.64
C GLY A 323 34.77 42.55 -6.81
N VAL A 324 33.65 43.20 -6.46
CA VAL A 324 32.55 42.55 -5.72
C VAL A 324 31.86 41.49 -6.57
N PHE A 325 31.56 41.79 -7.84
CA PHE A 325 30.93 40.78 -8.72
C PHE A 325 31.86 39.61 -9.00
N ILE A 326 33.17 39.83 -9.13
CA ILE A 326 34.17 38.75 -9.25
C ILE A 326 34.17 37.88 -7.98
N ALA A 327 34.16 38.49 -6.78
CA ALA A 327 34.09 37.74 -5.53
C ALA A 327 32.80 36.91 -5.43
N ASN A 328 31.64 37.51 -5.79
CA ASN A 328 30.36 36.81 -5.85
C ASN A 328 30.39 35.64 -6.85
N GLU A 329 31.00 35.85 -8.01
CA GLU A 329 31.11 34.85 -9.06
C GLU A 329 31.96 33.65 -8.65
N VAL A 330 33.09 33.89 -7.98
CA VAL A 330 33.91 32.82 -7.39
C VAL A 330 33.10 32.00 -6.38
N CYS A 331 32.24 32.65 -5.59
CA CYS A 331 31.37 31.97 -4.63
C CYS A 331 30.28 31.13 -5.31
N VAL A 332 29.63 31.67 -6.34
CA VAL A 332 28.65 30.92 -7.15
C VAL A 332 29.32 29.72 -7.83
N LEU A 333 30.50 29.89 -8.41
CA LEU A 333 31.28 28.81 -9.01
C LEU A 333 31.65 27.73 -7.99
N ALA A 334 32.12 28.12 -6.79
CA ALA A 334 32.43 27.18 -5.72
C ALA A 334 31.19 26.36 -5.32
N ILE A 335 30.02 26.99 -5.25
CA ILE A 335 28.75 26.29 -5.01
C ILE A 335 28.41 25.35 -6.15
N LEU A 336 28.52 25.79 -7.40
CA LEU A 336 28.21 24.96 -8.57
C LEU A 336 29.11 23.73 -8.67
N ILE A 337 30.38 23.85 -8.27
CA ILE A 337 31.32 22.72 -8.18
C ILE A 337 30.89 21.72 -7.09
N CYS A 338 30.33 22.20 -5.97
CA CYS A 338 29.85 21.34 -4.88
C CYS A 338 28.38 20.93 -5.02
N PHE A 339 27.66 21.46 -6.01
CA PHE A 339 26.21 21.32 -6.12
C PHE A 339 25.78 19.86 -6.30
N GLU A 340 26.55 19.10 -7.08
CA GLU A 340 26.29 17.68 -7.35
C GLU A 340 26.20 16.86 -6.07
N GLN A 341 27.15 17.06 -5.14
CA GLN A 341 27.20 16.31 -3.88
C GLN A 341 25.98 16.63 -2.98
N ILE A 342 25.52 17.88 -3.00
CA ILE A 342 24.39 18.33 -2.18
C ILE A 342 23.07 17.86 -2.77
N ASP A 343 22.92 17.95 -4.09
CA ASP A 343 21.74 17.42 -4.77
C ASP A 343 21.60 15.90 -4.57
N GLU A 344 22.72 15.18 -4.54
CA GLU A 344 22.75 13.75 -4.23
C GLU A 344 22.24 13.44 -2.82
N ILE A 345 22.63 14.23 -1.81
CA ILE A 345 22.12 14.06 -0.44
C ILE A 345 20.65 14.45 -0.33
N ALA A 346 20.24 15.55 -0.96
CA ALA A 346 18.85 15.95 -0.97
C ALA A 346 17.97 14.88 -1.64
N LYS A 347 18.47 14.23 -2.71
CA LYS A 347 17.81 13.08 -3.34
C LYS A 347 17.70 11.90 -2.38
N LEU A 348 18.77 11.55 -1.67
CA LEU A 348 18.77 10.49 -0.65
C LEU A 348 17.77 10.77 0.48
N GLN A 349 17.72 11.98 1.01
CA GLN A 349 16.78 12.38 2.06
C GLN A 349 15.33 12.27 1.59
N ARG A 350 15.03 12.74 0.36
CA ARG A 350 13.69 12.58 -0.23
C ARG A 350 13.33 11.11 -0.42
N GLN A 351 14.28 10.28 -0.87
CA GLN A 351 14.09 8.83 -0.98
C GLN A 351 13.79 8.24 0.41
N GLN A 352 14.58 8.56 1.43
CA GLN A 352 14.37 8.11 2.80
C GLN A 352 12.99 8.48 3.33
N GLN A 353 12.54 9.72 3.13
CA GLN A 353 11.21 10.17 3.55
C GLN A 353 10.09 9.38 2.86
N ARG A 354 10.20 9.16 1.55
CA ARG A 354 9.23 8.35 0.79
C ARG A 354 9.18 6.90 1.30
N TYR A 355 10.34 6.32 1.59
CA TYR A 355 10.44 4.98 2.16
C TYR A 355 9.76 4.92 3.54
N ARG A 356 9.97 5.91 4.41
CA ARG A 356 9.28 6.02 5.71
C ARG A 356 7.77 6.07 5.57
N GLU A 357 7.25 6.96 4.73
CA GLU A 357 5.80 7.08 4.49
C GLU A 357 5.20 5.77 3.94
N ARG A 358 5.92 5.09 3.04
CA ARG A 358 5.47 3.78 2.52
C ARG A 358 5.49 2.69 3.58
N ARG A 359 6.52 2.66 4.43
CA ARG A 359 6.60 1.72 5.56
C ARG A 359 5.47 1.97 6.55
N GLU A 360 5.18 3.21 6.92
CA GLU A 360 4.06 3.52 7.83
C GLU A 360 2.72 3.04 7.26
N ARG A 361 2.49 3.23 5.96
CA ARG A 361 1.29 2.70 5.27
C ARG A 361 1.27 1.18 5.28
N LEU A 362 2.40 0.50 5.06
CA LEU A 362 2.47 -0.96 5.11
C LEU A 362 2.22 -1.47 6.54
N ALA A 363 2.86 -0.88 7.55
CA ALA A 363 2.69 -1.25 8.94
C ALA A 363 1.24 -1.09 9.40
N ALA A 364 0.57 0.00 9.01
CA ALA A 364 -0.86 0.20 9.28
C ALA A 364 -1.73 -0.88 8.62
N LYS A 365 -1.42 -1.26 7.37
CA LYS A 365 -2.10 -2.36 6.67
C LYS A 365 -1.84 -3.72 7.31
N ALA A 366 -0.59 -4.01 7.68
CA ALA A 366 -0.21 -5.25 8.36
C ALA A 366 -0.94 -5.39 9.70
N LYS A 367 -1.05 -4.29 10.46
CA LYS A 367 -1.85 -4.26 11.69
C LYS A 367 -3.32 -4.57 11.42
N SER A 368 -3.94 -3.93 10.43
CA SER A 368 -5.33 -4.21 10.03
C SER A 368 -5.52 -5.67 9.59
N ALA A 369 -4.58 -6.23 8.81
CA ALA A 369 -4.62 -7.61 8.37
C ALA A 369 -4.51 -8.59 9.56
N ARG A 370 -3.70 -8.26 10.56
CA ARG A 370 -3.58 -9.06 11.79
C ARG A 370 -4.84 -9.01 12.65
N GLU A 371 -5.48 -7.85 12.76
CA GLU A 371 -6.78 -7.72 13.44
C GLU A 371 -7.87 -8.52 12.73
N ASP A 372 -7.89 -8.48 11.40
CA ASP A 372 -8.81 -9.28 10.60
C ASP A 372 -8.51 -10.79 10.70
N TRP A 373 -7.24 -11.18 10.77
CA TRP A 373 -6.84 -12.56 11.02
C TRP A 373 -7.37 -13.06 12.36
N MET A 374 -7.25 -12.27 13.43
CA MET A 374 -7.80 -12.65 14.74
C MET A 374 -9.31 -12.88 14.68
N LYS A 375 -10.06 -12.13 13.86
CA LYS A 375 -11.49 -12.36 13.64
C LYS A 375 -11.74 -13.68 12.91
N VAL A 376 -10.98 -13.96 11.85
CA VAL A 376 -11.08 -15.22 11.10
C VAL A 376 -10.71 -16.42 11.95
N GLN A 377 -9.68 -16.32 12.79
CA GLN A 377 -9.27 -17.38 13.69
C GLN A 377 -10.40 -17.73 14.67
N ARG A 378 -11.07 -16.72 15.24
CA ARG A 378 -12.25 -16.96 16.10
C ARG A 378 -13.38 -17.66 15.35
N LEU A 379 -13.62 -17.28 14.10
CA LEU A 379 -14.59 -17.96 13.24
C LEU A 379 -14.16 -19.40 12.96
N PHE A 380 -12.87 -19.66 12.75
CA PHE A 380 -12.35 -21.00 12.52
C PHE A 380 -12.54 -21.91 13.73
N ASP A 381 -12.31 -21.39 14.94
CA ASP A 381 -12.58 -22.13 16.18
C ASP A 381 -14.09 -22.43 16.30
N LEU A 382 -14.94 -21.43 16.03
CA LEU A 382 -16.40 -21.62 15.99
C LEU A 382 -16.79 -22.70 14.96
N TRP A 383 -16.19 -22.68 13.78
CA TRP A 383 -16.45 -23.63 12.71
C TRP A 383 -16.08 -25.05 13.11
N ASN A 384 -14.88 -25.26 13.66
CA ASN A 384 -14.41 -26.59 14.03
C ASN A 384 -15.17 -27.19 15.20
N TYR A 385 -15.47 -26.38 16.22
CA TYR A 385 -16.02 -26.88 17.47
C TYR A 385 -17.56 -26.84 17.52
N ARG A 386 -18.20 -25.96 16.73
CA ARG A 386 -19.66 -25.81 16.70
C ARG A 386 -20.23 -26.12 15.32
N THR A 387 -19.95 -25.31 14.31
CA THR A 387 -20.72 -25.36 13.05
C THR A 387 -20.54 -26.66 12.28
N GLN A 388 -19.31 -27.15 12.11
CA GLN A 388 -19.02 -28.37 11.37
C GLN A 388 -19.59 -29.63 12.05
N PRO A 389 -19.41 -29.84 13.38
CA PRO A 389 -20.11 -30.93 14.08
C PRO A 389 -21.62 -30.88 13.90
N PHE A 390 -22.24 -29.69 13.97
CA PHE A 390 -23.69 -29.55 13.79
C PHE A 390 -24.14 -29.89 12.38
N LEU A 391 -23.46 -29.36 11.37
CA LEU A 391 -23.77 -29.68 9.98
C LEU A 391 -23.61 -31.17 9.71
N ARG A 392 -22.64 -31.84 10.36
CA ARG A 392 -22.49 -33.30 10.26
C ARG A 392 -23.62 -34.06 10.95
N ILE A 393 -24.12 -33.59 12.10
CA ILE A 393 -25.29 -34.16 12.78
C ILE A 393 -26.54 -33.97 11.92
N MET A 394 -26.79 -32.75 11.45
CA MET A 394 -27.86 -32.41 10.51
C MET A 394 -27.80 -33.25 9.23
N GLY A 395 -26.59 -33.50 8.72
CA GLY A 395 -26.35 -34.36 7.58
C GLY A 395 -26.77 -35.81 7.82
N LYS A 396 -26.63 -36.32 9.05
CA LYS A 396 -27.15 -37.64 9.41
C LYS A 396 -28.66 -37.62 9.53
N LEU A 397 -29.21 -36.57 10.15
CA LEU A 397 -30.64 -36.42 10.37
C LEU A 397 -31.42 -36.37 9.05
N HIS A 398 -31.00 -35.54 8.08
CA HIS A 398 -31.71 -35.50 6.78
C HIS A 398 -31.57 -36.82 6.01
N ARG A 399 -30.46 -37.57 6.16
CA ARG A 399 -30.31 -38.91 5.55
C ARG A 399 -31.24 -39.94 6.18
N THR A 400 -31.46 -39.85 7.50
CA THR A 400 -32.44 -40.68 8.19
C THR A 400 -33.86 -40.34 7.73
N LEU A 401 -34.18 -39.04 7.62
CA LEU A 401 -35.47 -38.59 7.12
C LEU A 401 -35.71 -39.05 5.67
N GLU A 402 -34.71 -38.91 4.79
CA GLU A 402 -34.77 -39.41 3.41
C GLU A 402 -34.99 -40.93 3.37
N GLY A 403 -34.34 -41.69 4.25
CA GLY A 403 -34.56 -43.14 4.39
C GLY A 403 -36.01 -43.47 4.76
N MET A 404 -36.56 -42.76 5.76
CA MET A 404 -37.97 -42.91 6.15
C MET A 404 -38.92 -42.56 4.99
N ASP A 405 -38.61 -41.52 4.22
CA ASP A 405 -39.42 -41.08 3.08
C ASP A 405 -39.38 -42.11 1.94
N ARG A 406 -38.21 -42.71 1.66
CA ARG A 406 -38.07 -43.81 0.69
C ARG A 406 -38.84 -45.05 1.11
N ASP A 407 -38.75 -45.44 2.38
CA ASP A 407 -39.46 -46.62 2.91
C ASP A 407 -40.98 -46.43 2.88
N ALA A 408 -41.47 -45.20 3.09
CA ALA A 408 -42.88 -44.86 2.98
C ALA A 408 -43.41 -44.89 1.53
N CYS A 409 -42.56 -44.60 0.53
CA CYS A 409 -42.92 -44.61 -0.89
C CYS A 409 -42.86 -46.01 -1.54
N MET A 410 -41.99 -46.91 -1.06
CA MET A 410 -41.79 -48.27 -1.61
C MET A 410 -42.98 -49.26 -1.58
N PRO A 411 -44.03 -49.15 -0.74
CA PRO A 411 -45.14 -50.11 -0.73
C PRO A 411 -46.03 -50.09 -1.99
N ARG A 412 -45.88 -49.10 -2.88
CA ARG A 412 -46.81 -48.82 -3.97
C ARG A 412 -46.75 -49.77 -5.18
N LEU A 413 -45.72 -50.61 -5.32
CA LEU A 413 -45.53 -51.40 -6.55
C LEU A 413 -46.15 -52.80 -6.56
N LYS A 414 -46.61 -53.36 -5.43
CA LYS A 414 -47.12 -54.76 -5.40
C LYS A 414 -48.60 -54.96 -5.08
N ASP A 415 -49.29 -54.02 -4.42
CA ASP A 415 -50.70 -54.20 -4.04
C ASP A 415 -51.56 -52.96 -4.37
N ALA A 416 -51.94 -52.79 -5.63
CA ALA A 416 -52.73 -51.64 -6.10
C ALA A 416 -54.21 -51.62 -5.63
N GLY A 417 -54.68 -52.61 -4.87
CA GLY A 417 -56.11 -52.81 -4.59
C GLY A 417 -56.60 -52.47 -3.18
N ALA A 418 -55.71 -52.28 -2.19
CA ALA A 418 -56.12 -52.07 -0.79
C ALA A 418 -55.69 -50.69 -0.30
N ARG A 419 -56.65 -49.77 -0.09
CA ARG A 419 -56.47 -48.54 0.69
C ARG A 419 -56.00 -48.94 2.09
N ARG A 420 -54.68 -48.85 2.35
CA ARG A 420 -54.10 -49.31 3.60
C ARG A 420 -54.07 -48.20 4.66
N PRO A 421 -54.41 -48.52 5.92
CA PRO A 421 -54.19 -47.66 7.09
C PRO A 421 -52.71 -47.39 7.43
N SER A 422 -51.75 -47.84 6.61
CA SER A 422 -50.31 -47.68 6.86
C SER A 422 -49.79 -46.26 6.64
N THR A 423 -50.43 -45.44 5.79
CA THR A 423 -49.98 -44.06 5.54
C THR A 423 -50.09 -43.17 6.77
N ILE A 424 -51.20 -43.29 7.51
CA ILE A 424 -51.45 -42.51 8.73
C ILE A 424 -50.40 -42.81 9.81
N ALA A 425 -50.02 -44.08 9.96
CA ALA A 425 -48.99 -44.48 10.93
C ALA A 425 -47.60 -43.91 10.57
N HIS A 426 -47.23 -43.92 9.29
CA HIS A 426 -45.96 -43.35 8.82
C HIS A 426 -45.93 -41.82 8.91
N GLU A 427 -47.04 -41.14 8.61
CA GLU A 427 -47.17 -39.69 8.77
C GLU A 427 -47.03 -39.27 10.24
N ALA A 428 -47.71 -39.97 11.15
CA ALA A 428 -47.59 -39.73 12.59
C ALA A 428 -46.16 -39.96 13.10
N GLN A 429 -45.50 -41.04 12.64
CA GLN A 429 -44.11 -41.33 13.00
C GLN A 429 -43.15 -40.24 12.48
N ARG A 430 -43.35 -39.75 11.25
CA ARG A 430 -42.55 -38.64 10.68
C ARG A 430 -42.75 -37.36 11.46
N LEU A 431 -44.00 -37.01 11.78
CA LEU A 431 -44.31 -35.81 12.56
C LEU A 431 -43.62 -35.85 13.92
N GLN A 432 -43.73 -36.98 14.63
CA GLN A 432 -43.07 -37.19 15.92
C GLN A 432 -41.55 -37.06 15.79
N TRP A 433 -40.95 -37.68 14.77
CA TRP A 433 -39.52 -37.61 14.53
C TRP A 433 -39.05 -36.17 14.27
N LEU A 434 -39.78 -35.41 13.44
CA LEU A 434 -39.44 -34.01 13.14
C LEU A 434 -39.56 -33.12 14.38
N GLN A 435 -40.62 -33.29 15.18
CA GLN A 435 -40.81 -32.54 16.42
C GLN A 435 -39.69 -32.80 17.42
N GLU A 436 -39.40 -34.08 17.69
CA GLU A 436 -38.34 -34.48 18.61
C GLU A 436 -36.96 -34.02 18.11
N THR A 437 -36.71 -34.12 16.81
CA THR A 437 -35.46 -33.65 16.19
C THR A 437 -35.32 -32.14 16.34
N ASN A 438 -36.37 -31.38 16.00
CA ASN A 438 -36.38 -29.94 16.16
C ASN A 438 -36.16 -29.53 17.62
N GLU A 439 -36.85 -30.17 18.57
CA GLU A 439 -36.69 -29.89 20.00
C GLU A 439 -35.25 -30.15 20.46
N ARG A 440 -34.70 -31.35 20.19
CA ARG A 440 -33.34 -31.73 20.59
C ARG A 440 -32.26 -30.85 19.96
N ILE A 441 -32.42 -30.44 18.70
CA ILE A 441 -31.49 -29.49 18.07
C ILE A 441 -31.59 -28.13 18.75
N GLY A 442 -32.79 -27.68 19.10
CA GLY A 442 -32.99 -26.44 19.85
C GLY A 442 -32.34 -26.47 21.22
N GLU A 443 -32.51 -27.57 21.96
CA GLU A 443 -31.84 -27.78 23.25
C GLU A 443 -30.31 -27.82 23.11
N LEU A 444 -29.80 -28.51 22.10
CA LEU A 444 -28.37 -28.61 21.85
C LEU A 444 -27.77 -27.24 21.50
N ASP A 445 -28.47 -26.46 20.68
CA ASP A 445 -28.04 -25.10 20.32
C ASP A 445 -28.07 -24.18 21.54
N ALA A 446 -29.16 -24.18 22.32
CA ALA A 446 -29.28 -23.40 23.56
C ALA A 446 -28.19 -23.76 24.58
N ARG A 447 -27.83 -25.05 24.70
CA ARG A 447 -26.75 -25.50 25.57
C ARG A 447 -25.38 -25.00 25.11
N LEU A 448 -25.17 -24.77 23.83
CA LEU A 448 -23.91 -24.25 23.30
C LEU A 448 -23.85 -22.73 23.22
N GLU A 449 -24.99 -22.05 23.18
CA GLU A 449 -25.08 -20.61 23.40
C GLU A 449 -24.77 -20.25 24.85
N GLY A 450 -25.22 -21.07 25.80
CA GLY A 450 -24.93 -20.89 27.23
C GLY A 450 -23.50 -21.22 27.64
N VAL A 451 -22.75 -21.94 26.79
CA VAL A 451 -21.29 -21.95 26.87
C VAL A 451 -20.83 -20.65 26.24
N GLU A 452 -20.82 -19.58 27.03
CA GLU A 452 -19.95 -18.44 26.74
C GLU A 452 -18.57 -19.04 26.58
N TRP A 453 -18.15 -19.26 25.33
CA TRP A 453 -16.77 -19.57 25.02
C TRP A 453 -16.01 -18.39 25.60
N ALA A 454 -15.34 -18.64 26.72
CA ALA A 454 -14.61 -17.68 27.52
C ALA A 454 -13.57 -16.99 26.63
N SER A 455 -14.07 -16.04 25.86
CA SER A 455 -13.39 -14.89 25.31
C SER A 455 -13.48 -13.78 26.37
N GLU A 456 -13.39 -14.20 27.64
CA GLU A 456 -12.97 -13.36 28.74
C GLU A 456 -11.79 -12.57 28.21
N GLU A 457 -11.96 -11.26 28.26
CA GLU A 457 -11.14 -10.25 27.63
C GLU A 457 -9.66 -10.58 27.83
N ILE A 458 -9.02 -11.16 26.81
CA ILE A 458 -7.59 -10.97 26.63
C ILE A 458 -7.46 -9.52 26.18
N HIS A 459 -7.59 -8.62 27.15
CA HIS A 459 -7.04 -7.28 27.11
C HIS A 459 -5.54 -7.48 26.84
N LEU A 460 -5.17 -7.36 25.57
CA LEU A 460 -3.80 -7.19 25.13
C LEU A 460 -3.26 -5.92 25.79
N ALA A 461 -2.64 -6.09 26.95
CA ALA A 461 -1.68 -5.16 27.53
C ALA A 461 -0.31 -5.36 26.88
#